data_AF-A0A1H7LT64-F1
#
_entry.id   AF-A0A1H7LT64-F1
#
_cell.length_a   1.000
_cell.length_b   1.000
_cell.length_c   1.000
_cell.angle_alpha   90.00
_cell.angle_beta   90.00
_cell.angle_gamma   90.00
#
_symmetry.space_group_name_H-M   'P 1'
#
loop_
_entity.id
_entity.type
_entity.pdbx_description
1 polymer ?
#
loop_
_entity_poly.entity_id
_entity_poly.type
_entity_poly.pdbx_seq_one_letter_code
_entity_poly.pdbx_strand_id
1 'polypeptide(L)'
;MTRSFTRTLLAPALLAVAIAPLALSASAASGEGKKQDWSEEHHQQYEQRRQALFERAGIDEETRKALQEARSEHREAVRELREEHRQRVEEILGEEQREALKMARQAMHEEQRAEHQEAMQQRLTELVDSWKLSDEKREALREVREEVYADMQALRERDLDSRQQRHEAMRELREEHHEALSEILSDAQIEEMRAVMSHHAR
;
A
#
# COMPACT_ATOMS: atom_id res chain seq x y z
N MET A 1 -21.26 -16.00 -48.33
CA MET A 1 -22.18 -14.96 -47.81
C MET A 1 -21.36 -13.89 -47.12
N THR A 2 -21.12 -12.78 -47.81
CA THR A 2 -20.28 -11.67 -47.34
C THR A 2 -21.11 -10.71 -46.50
N ARG A 3 -20.88 -10.66 -45.18
CA ARG A 3 -21.54 -9.72 -44.27
C ARG A 3 -20.74 -8.41 -44.24
N SER A 4 -21.34 -7.35 -44.77
CA SER A 4 -20.83 -5.98 -44.76
C SER A 4 -20.99 -5.37 -43.36
N PHE A 5 -19.87 -5.02 -42.72
CA PHE A 5 -19.84 -4.23 -41.49
C PHE A 5 -19.94 -2.74 -41.84
N THR A 6 -21.07 -2.11 -41.53
CA THR A 6 -21.21 -0.65 -41.57
C THR A 6 -20.58 -0.05 -40.30
N ARG A 7 -19.42 0.58 -40.48
CA ARG A 7 -18.76 1.44 -39.49
C ARG A 7 -19.52 2.77 -39.39
N THR A 8 -20.19 3.02 -38.28
CA THR A 8 -20.63 4.36 -37.88
C THR A 8 -19.53 5.00 -37.05
N LEU A 9 -18.84 5.97 -37.66
CA LEU A 9 -17.87 6.85 -37.00
C LEU A 9 -18.65 7.96 -36.27
N LEU A 10 -18.74 7.88 -34.94
CA LEU A 10 -19.08 9.03 -34.10
C LEU A 10 -17.77 9.67 -33.61
N ALA A 11 -17.64 10.96 -33.89
CA ALA A 11 -16.47 11.78 -33.67
C ALA A 11 -16.14 11.98 -32.18
N PRO A 12 -14.86 12.00 -31.76
CA PRO A 12 -14.47 12.31 -30.40
C PRO A 12 -14.36 13.84 -30.22
N ALA A 13 -15.21 14.41 -29.36
CA ALA A 13 -15.02 15.78 -28.90
C ALA A 13 -13.91 15.81 -27.84
N LEU A 14 -12.81 16.49 -28.17
CA LEU A 14 -11.67 16.73 -27.29
C LEU A 14 -12.06 17.71 -26.18
N LEU A 15 -12.13 17.25 -24.93
CA LEU A 15 -12.25 18.12 -23.76
C LEU A 15 -10.95 17.97 -22.93
N ALA A 16 -10.00 18.86 -23.24
CA ALA A 16 -8.76 18.99 -22.50
C ALA A 16 -9.02 19.76 -21.20
N VAL A 17 -8.99 19.08 -20.06
CA VAL A 17 -8.91 19.72 -18.73
C VAL A 17 -7.52 19.47 -18.16
N ALA A 18 -6.78 20.55 -18.01
CA ALA A 18 -5.48 20.58 -17.35
C ALA A 18 -5.65 20.25 -15.86
N ILE A 19 -4.98 19.20 -15.38
CA ILE A 19 -4.88 18.90 -13.96
C ILE A 19 -3.43 19.17 -13.53
N ALA A 20 -3.24 20.26 -12.78
CA ALA A 20 -2.03 20.51 -12.02
C ALA A 20 -2.03 19.68 -10.72
N PRO A 21 -0.87 19.19 -10.22
CA PRO A 21 -0.82 18.40 -8.99
C PRO A 21 -0.79 19.33 -7.76
N LEU A 22 -1.89 19.39 -7.01
CA LEU A 22 -1.88 19.97 -5.66
C LEU A 22 -1.74 18.83 -4.64
N ALA A 23 -0.56 18.73 -4.04
CA ALA A 23 -0.32 17.87 -2.89
C ALA A 23 -1.07 18.43 -1.67
N LEU A 24 -1.89 17.59 -1.02
CA LEU A 24 -2.57 17.93 0.24
C LEU A 24 -2.21 16.90 1.30
N SER A 25 -1.43 17.33 2.29
CA SER A 25 -1.10 16.60 3.51
C SER A 25 -2.33 16.47 4.42
N ALA A 26 -2.64 15.26 4.88
CA ALA A 26 -3.71 15.00 5.85
C ALA A 26 -3.11 14.60 7.19
N SER A 27 -3.41 15.36 8.25
CA SER A 27 -3.21 14.93 9.65
C SER A 27 -4.48 14.24 10.14
N ALA A 28 -4.37 13.02 10.67
CA ALA A 28 -5.48 12.32 11.29
C ALA A 28 -5.20 12.13 12.80
N ALA A 29 -6.06 12.71 13.63
CA ALA A 29 -6.22 12.32 15.02
C ALA A 29 -7.29 11.22 15.07
N SER A 30 -7.02 10.10 15.75
CA SER A 30 -7.93 8.95 15.85
C SER A 30 -8.16 8.59 17.31
N GLY A 31 -9.42 8.40 17.68
CA GLY A 31 -9.89 7.90 18.98
C GLY A 31 -10.73 6.62 18.80
N GLU A 32 -10.72 5.78 19.84
CA GLU A 32 -11.16 4.37 19.86
C GLU A 32 -12.67 4.09 19.75
N GLY A 33 -13.00 2.99 19.04
CA GLY A 33 -14.23 2.21 19.24
C GLY A 33 -14.78 1.43 18.04
N LYS A 34 -14.90 0.08 18.18
CA LYS A 34 -15.84 -0.85 17.48
C LYS A 34 -15.54 -1.36 16.04
N LYS A 35 -14.97 -2.57 15.91
CA LYS A 35 -14.62 -3.24 14.62
C LYS A 35 -15.76 -3.40 13.58
N GLN A 36 -17.03 -3.25 13.96
CA GLN A 36 -18.18 -3.29 13.04
C GLN A 36 -18.66 -1.87 12.64
N ASP A 37 -18.56 -0.91 13.56
CA ASP A 37 -18.83 0.51 13.36
C ASP A 37 -17.73 1.15 12.50
N TRP A 38 -16.46 0.72 12.66
CA TRP A 38 -15.32 1.17 11.83
C TRP A 38 -15.53 0.95 10.33
N SER A 39 -16.30 -0.06 9.91
CA SER A 39 -16.57 -0.30 8.48
C SER A 39 -17.56 0.74 7.95
N GLU A 40 -18.71 0.87 8.60
CA GLU A 40 -19.75 1.81 8.15
C GLU A 40 -19.33 3.26 8.36
N GLU A 41 -18.72 3.60 9.49
CA GLU A 41 -18.24 4.94 9.79
C GLU A 41 -17.08 5.35 8.86
N HIS A 42 -16.12 4.47 8.55
CA HIS A 42 -15.11 4.80 7.52
C HIS A 42 -15.72 4.91 6.13
N HIS A 43 -16.67 4.05 5.77
CA HIS A 43 -17.37 4.17 4.50
C HIS A 43 -18.11 5.51 4.42
N GLN A 44 -18.77 5.92 5.51
CA GLN A 44 -19.44 7.21 5.61
C GLN A 44 -18.44 8.37 5.55
N GLN A 45 -17.33 8.34 6.30
CA GLN A 45 -16.29 9.37 6.25
C GLN A 45 -15.63 9.47 4.87
N TYR A 46 -15.40 8.33 4.21
CA TYR A 46 -14.86 8.28 2.85
C TYR A 46 -15.84 8.87 1.84
N GLU A 47 -17.12 8.50 1.93
CA GLU A 47 -18.19 9.05 1.08
C GLU A 47 -18.36 10.56 1.33
N GLN A 48 -18.36 11.02 2.58
CA GLN A 48 -18.40 12.45 2.95
C GLN A 48 -17.19 13.20 2.38
N ARG A 49 -15.97 12.67 2.56
CA ARG A 49 -14.75 13.27 2.00
C ARG A 49 -14.82 13.33 0.47
N ARG A 50 -15.37 12.29 -0.16
CA ARG A 50 -15.56 12.25 -1.63
C ARG A 50 -16.60 13.27 -2.10
N GLN A 51 -17.71 13.42 -1.38
CA GLN A 51 -18.72 14.44 -1.65
C GLN A 51 -18.14 15.84 -1.53
N ALA A 52 -17.39 16.12 -0.46
CA ALA A 52 -16.70 17.41 -0.28
C ALA A 52 -15.69 17.70 -1.41
N LEU A 53 -15.01 16.67 -1.93
CA LEU A 53 -14.13 16.82 -3.11
C LEU A 53 -14.92 17.17 -4.38
N PHE A 54 -16.08 16.56 -4.60
CA PHE A 54 -16.93 16.87 -5.74
C PHE A 54 -17.50 18.29 -5.66
N GLU A 55 -17.95 18.72 -4.48
CA GLU A 55 -18.40 20.09 -4.25
C GLU A 55 -17.28 21.10 -4.48
N ARG A 56 -16.08 20.85 -3.93
CA ARG A 56 -14.90 21.71 -4.14
C ARG A 56 -14.48 21.79 -5.60
N ALA A 57 -14.61 20.70 -6.34
CA ALA A 57 -14.31 20.64 -7.76
C ALA A 57 -15.42 21.23 -8.65
N GLY A 58 -16.55 21.66 -8.08
CA GLY A 58 -17.69 22.19 -8.83
C GLY A 58 -18.38 21.13 -9.70
N ILE A 59 -18.23 19.84 -9.36
CA ILE A 59 -18.87 18.73 -10.08
C ILE A 59 -20.33 18.67 -9.63
N ASP A 60 -21.25 18.79 -10.58
CA ASP A 60 -22.69 18.74 -10.34
C ASP A 60 -23.18 17.32 -10.00
N GLU A 61 -24.41 17.23 -9.50
CA GLU A 61 -25.00 15.97 -9.04
C GLU A 61 -25.22 14.94 -10.15
N GLU A 62 -25.54 15.40 -11.37
CA GLU A 62 -25.72 14.53 -12.54
C GLU A 62 -24.38 13.86 -12.90
N THR A 63 -23.31 14.65 -12.97
CA THR A 63 -21.95 14.16 -13.23
C THR A 63 -21.46 13.23 -12.12
N ARG A 64 -21.76 13.53 -10.84
CA ARG A 64 -21.42 12.63 -9.71
C ARG A 64 -22.11 11.28 -9.84
N LYS A 65 -23.41 11.28 -10.17
CA LYS A 65 -24.20 10.07 -10.33
C LYS A 65 -23.66 9.22 -11.50
N ALA A 66 -23.38 9.86 -12.63
CA ALA A 66 -22.79 9.19 -13.79
C ALA A 66 -21.42 8.54 -13.46
N LEU A 67 -20.57 9.23 -12.69
CA LEU A 67 -19.29 8.67 -12.23
C LEU A 67 -19.46 7.47 -11.28
N GLN A 68 -20.46 7.51 -10.40
CA GLN A 68 -20.74 6.40 -9.48
C GLN A 68 -21.26 5.18 -10.25
N GLU A 69 -22.17 5.38 -11.20
CA GLU A 69 -22.71 4.35 -12.07
C GLU A 69 -21.59 3.68 -12.88
N ALA A 70 -20.78 4.47 -13.59
CA ALA A 70 -19.64 3.96 -14.36
C ALA A 70 -18.63 3.17 -13.49
N ARG A 71 -18.42 3.58 -12.24
CA ARG A 71 -17.57 2.82 -11.29
C ARG A 71 -18.19 1.50 -10.86
N SER A 72 -19.50 1.48 -10.63
CA SER A 72 -20.22 0.27 -10.26
C SER A 72 -20.19 -0.74 -11.41
N GLU A 73 -20.53 -0.28 -12.63
CA GLU A 73 -20.47 -1.08 -13.85
C GLU A 73 -19.06 -1.63 -14.08
N HIS A 74 -18.03 -0.78 -13.96
CA HIS A 74 -16.64 -1.23 -14.11
C HIS A 74 -16.27 -2.29 -13.08
N ARG A 75 -16.69 -2.12 -11.81
CA ARG A 75 -16.41 -3.09 -10.75
C ARG A 75 -17.10 -4.43 -11.02
N GLU A 76 -18.32 -4.40 -11.53
CA GLU A 76 -19.07 -5.60 -11.92
C GLU A 76 -18.41 -6.30 -13.10
N ALA A 77 -18.10 -5.56 -14.17
CA ALA A 77 -17.39 -6.10 -15.33
C ALA A 77 -16.04 -6.74 -14.96
N VAL A 78 -15.27 -6.12 -14.06
CA VAL A 78 -14.00 -6.70 -13.56
C VAL A 78 -14.23 -7.96 -12.73
N ARG A 79 -15.32 -8.03 -11.95
CA ARG A 79 -15.66 -9.24 -11.18
C ARG A 79 -16.02 -10.39 -12.10
N GLU A 80 -16.88 -10.15 -13.08
CA GLU A 80 -17.28 -11.13 -14.08
C GLU A 80 -16.06 -11.63 -14.86
N LEU A 81 -15.21 -10.71 -15.34
CA LEU A 81 -13.98 -11.07 -16.04
C LEU A 81 -13.03 -11.92 -15.18
N ARG A 82 -12.91 -11.64 -13.89
CA ARG A 82 -12.11 -12.46 -12.96
C ARG A 82 -12.68 -13.85 -12.78
N GLU A 83 -14.00 -13.96 -12.75
CA GLU A 83 -14.69 -15.24 -12.61
C GLU A 83 -14.55 -16.09 -13.88
N GLU A 84 -14.76 -15.49 -15.06
CA GLU A 84 -14.48 -16.15 -16.34
C GLU A 84 -13.02 -16.59 -16.44
N HIS A 85 -12.09 -15.74 -16.01
CA HIS A 85 -10.67 -16.08 -16.03
C HIS A 85 -10.37 -17.27 -15.11
N ARG A 86 -10.97 -17.30 -13.91
CA ARG A 86 -10.85 -18.43 -12.98
C ARG A 86 -11.35 -19.71 -13.65
N GLN A 87 -12.56 -19.70 -14.19
CA GLN A 87 -13.17 -20.85 -14.85
C GLN A 87 -12.31 -21.36 -16.01
N ARG A 88 -11.83 -20.47 -16.90
CA ARG A 88 -10.90 -20.84 -17.97
C ARG A 88 -9.62 -21.50 -17.44
N VAL A 89 -9.10 -21.03 -16.31
CA VAL A 89 -7.93 -21.65 -15.66
C VAL A 89 -8.27 -23.05 -15.13
N GLU A 90 -9.47 -23.26 -14.58
CA GLU A 90 -9.91 -24.60 -14.13
C GLU A 90 -10.17 -25.56 -15.29
N GLU A 91 -10.63 -25.06 -16.43
CA GLU A 91 -10.82 -25.86 -17.65
C GLU A 91 -9.48 -26.28 -18.28
N ILE A 92 -8.49 -25.37 -18.29
CA ILE A 92 -7.18 -25.62 -18.91
C ILE A 92 -6.27 -26.44 -18.00
N LEU A 93 -6.29 -26.15 -16.69
CA LEU A 93 -5.39 -26.76 -15.71
C LEU A 93 -6.16 -27.67 -14.77
N GLY A 94 -5.73 -28.94 -14.69
CA GLY A 94 -6.21 -29.86 -13.67
C GLY A 94 -5.90 -29.35 -12.25
N GLU A 95 -6.57 -29.91 -11.25
CA GLU A 95 -6.38 -29.53 -9.83
C GLU A 95 -4.92 -29.59 -9.37
N GLU A 96 -4.22 -30.68 -9.70
CA GLU A 96 -2.80 -30.86 -9.37
C GLU A 96 -1.91 -29.77 -9.99
N GLN A 97 -2.15 -29.42 -11.26
CA GLN A 97 -1.39 -28.38 -11.95
C GLN A 97 -1.67 -26.98 -11.37
N ARG A 98 -2.90 -26.72 -10.91
CA ARG A 98 -3.28 -25.46 -10.26
C ARG A 98 -2.60 -25.31 -8.90
N GLU A 99 -2.60 -26.35 -8.08
CA GLU A 99 -1.90 -26.33 -6.80
C GLU A 99 -0.38 -26.23 -7.00
N ALA A 100 0.20 -26.95 -7.97
CA ALA A 100 1.60 -26.80 -8.33
C ALA A 100 1.95 -25.35 -8.75
N LEU A 101 1.11 -24.71 -9.57
CA LEU A 101 1.30 -23.32 -10.00
C LEU A 101 1.16 -22.32 -8.82
N LYS A 102 0.21 -22.56 -7.92
CA LYS A 102 0.02 -21.74 -6.71
C LYS A 102 1.22 -21.83 -5.79
N MET A 103 1.74 -23.03 -5.55
CA MET A 103 2.96 -23.24 -4.77
C MET A 103 4.17 -22.60 -5.44
N ALA A 104 4.33 -22.73 -6.75
CA ALA A 104 5.41 -22.07 -7.49
C ALA A 104 5.35 -20.54 -7.37
N ARG A 105 4.15 -19.94 -7.51
CA ARG A 105 3.97 -18.49 -7.30
C ARG A 105 4.30 -18.09 -5.87
N GLN A 106 3.87 -18.88 -4.89
CA GLN A 106 4.17 -18.60 -3.49
C GLN A 106 5.68 -18.63 -3.23
N ALA A 107 6.38 -19.67 -3.72
CA ALA A 107 7.82 -19.79 -3.62
C ALA A 107 8.54 -18.61 -4.30
N MET A 108 8.13 -18.23 -5.51
CA MET A 108 8.68 -17.05 -6.19
C MET A 108 8.44 -15.76 -5.41
N HIS A 109 7.29 -15.60 -4.76
CA HIS A 109 7.03 -14.44 -3.91
C HIS A 109 7.88 -14.43 -2.64
N GLU A 110 8.15 -15.60 -2.06
CA GLU A 110 9.04 -15.75 -0.90
C GLU A 110 10.49 -15.45 -1.29
N GLU A 111 10.95 -15.94 -2.43
CA GLU A 111 12.26 -15.65 -3.02
C GLU A 111 12.43 -14.14 -3.28
N GLN A 112 11.49 -13.52 -4.01
CA GLN A 112 11.54 -12.07 -4.27
C GLN A 112 11.53 -11.24 -2.98
N ARG A 113 10.81 -11.70 -1.94
CA ARG A 113 10.82 -11.04 -0.63
C ARG A 113 12.18 -11.17 0.05
N ALA A 114 12.81 -12.35 0.00
CA ALA A 114 14.14 -12.56 0.56
C ALA A 114 15.19 -11.72 -0.19
N GLU A 115 15.20 -11.76 -1.53
CA GLU A 115 16.08 -10.92 -2.35
C GLU A 115 15.90 -9.42 -2.05
N HIS A 116 14.65 -8.97 -1.92
CA HIS A 116 14.35 -7.60 -1.57
C HIS A 116 14.89 -7.24 -0.17
N GLN A 117 14.73 -8.11 0.81
CA GLN A 117 15.26 -7.92 2.17
C GLN A 117 16.79 -7.87 2.18
N GLU A 118 17.46 -8.77 1.46
CA GLU A 118 18.92 -8.79 1.34
C GLU A 118 19.45 -7.52 0.66
N ALA A 119 18.85 -7.11 -0.46
CA ALA A 119 19.21 -5.88 -1.16
C ALA A 119 19.04 -4.64 -0.26
N MET A 120 17.97 -4.60 0.55
CA MET A 120 17.77 -3.54 1.53
C MET A 120 18.85 -3.55 2.62
N GLN A 121 19.19 -4.72 3.16
CA GLN A 121 20.24 -4.84 4.18
C GLN A 121 21.62 -4.42 3.66
N GLN A 122 21.97 -4.78 2.43
CA GLN A 122 23.22 -4.37 1.79
C GLN A 122 23.30 -2.85 1.67
N ARG A 123 22.23 -2.21 1.18
CA ARG A 123 22.17 -0.74 1.06
C ARG A 123 22.28 -0.03 2.40
N LEU A 124 21.62 -0.55 3.44
CA LEU A 124 21.74 0.00 4.79
C LEU A 124 23.17 -0.17 5.33
N THR A 125 23.81 -1.30 5.05
CA THR A 125 25.22 -1.53 5.42
C THR A 125 26.14 -0.53 4.74
N GLU A 126 26.02 -0.35 3.43
CA GLU A 126 26.79 0.63 2.65
C GLU A 126 26.56 2.06 3.13
N LEU A 127 25.31 2.41 3.46
CA LEU A 127 24.94 3.71 4.01
C LEU A 127 25.63 3.96 5.36
N VAL A 128 25.54 3.01 6.28
CA VAL A 128 26.21 3.09 7.60
C VAL A 128 27.73 3.17 7.45
N ASP A 129 28.30 2.45 6.47
CA ASP A 129 29.73 2.53 6.17
C ASP A 129 30.16 3.91 5.68
N SER A 130 29.33 4.56 4.87
CA SER A 130 29.60 5.91 4.36
C SER A 130 29.71 6.97 5.47
N TRP A 131 28.98 6.77 6.58
CA TRP A 131 28.96 7.70 7.71
C TRP A 131 30.21 7.62 8.60
N LYS A 132 31.07 6.61 8.41
CA LYS A 132 32.34 6.45 9.15
C LYS A 132 32.15 6.57 10.67
N LEU A 133 31.08 5.97 11.19
CA LEU A 133 30.79 5.91 12.62
C LEU A 133 31.90 5.17 13.39
N SER A 134 32.09 5.52 14.66
CA SER A 134 32.98 4.77 15.56
C SER A 134 32.45 3.36 15.80
N ASP A 135 33.33 2.45 16.23
CA ASP A 135 32.96 1.06 16.49
C ASP A 135 31.88 0.96 17.59
N GLU A 136 31.95 1.81 18.61
CA GLU A 136 30.93 1.87 19.67
C GLU A 136 29.56 2.28 19.11
N LYS A 137 29.52 3.28 18.22
CA LYS A 137 28.26 3.72 17.58
C LYS A 137 27.72 2.70 16.59
N ARG A 138 28.60 1.98 15.89
CA ARG A 138 28.21 0.89 14.97
C ARG A 138 27.59 -0.26 15.74
N GLU A 139 28.14 -0.60 16.90
CA GLU A 139 27.59 -1.66 17.73
C GLU A 139 26.26 -1.26 18.36
N ALA A 140 26.16 -0.06 18.93
CA ALA A 140 24.88 0.46 19.43
C ALA A 140 23.79 0.48 18.33
N LEU A 141 24.14 0.86 17.10
CA LEU A 141 23.20 0.85 15.97
C LEU A 141 22.77 -0.58 15.58
N ARG A 142 23.67 -1.56 15.69
CA ARG A 142 23.37 -2.97 15.46
C ARG A 142 22.37 -3.49 16.51
N GLU A 143 22.62 -3.20 17.78
CA GLU A 143 21.75 -3.58 18.89
C GLU A 143 20.33 -3.01 18.70
N VAL A 144 20.20 -1.71 18.40
CA VAL A 144 18.90 -1.08 18.12
C VAL A 144 18.20 -1.77 16.94
N ARG A 145 18.92 -2.14 15.88
CA ARG A 145 18.32 -2.85 14.75
C ARG A 145 17.82 -4.24 15.13
N GLU A 146 18.57 -4.97 15.95
CA GLU A 146 18.18 -6.31 16.42
C GLU A 146 16.94 -6.24 17.33
N GLU A 147 16.88 -5.25 18.20
CA GLU A 147 15.71 -4.95 19.03
C GLU A 147 14.48 -4.64 18.16
N VAL A 148 14.63 -3.78 17.13
CA VAL A 148 13.54 -3.49 16.17
C VAL A 148 12.97 -4.77 15.55
N TYR A 149 13.83 -5.71 15.15
CA TYR A 149 13.37 -6.98 14.60
C TYR A 149 12.66 -7.85 15.63
N ALA A 150 13.18 -7.91 16.86
CA ALA A 150 12.57 -8.65 17.96
C ALA A 150 11.18 -8.09 18.31
N ASP A 151 11.04 -6.78 18.42
CA ASP A 151 9.78 -6.13 18.77
C ASP A 151 8.75 -6.24 17.66
N MET A 152 9.16 -6.11 16.39
CA MET A 152 8.29 -6.36 15.25
C MET A 152 7.76 -7.80 15.22
N GLN A 153 8.61 -8.76 15.61
CA GLN A 153 8.21 -10.17 15.71
C GLN A 153 7.26 -10.38 16.90
N ALA A 154 7.57 -9.82 18.07
CA ALA A 154 6.70 -9.86 19.24
C ALA A 154 5.32 -9.24 18.96
N LEU A 155 5.29 -8.11 18.24
CA LEU A 155 4.07 -7.44 17.81
C LEU A 155 3.27 -8.28 16.81
N ARG A 156 3.94 -9.10 15.99
CA ARG A 156 3.29 -10.03 15.06
C ARG A 156 2.64 -11.19 15.79
N GLU A 157 3.27 -11.69 16.85
CA GLU A 157 2.79 -12.79 17.69
C GLU A 157 1.73 -12.36 18.71
N ARG A 158 1.72 -11.07 19.07
CA ARG A 158 0.72 -10.50 19.98
C ARG A 158 -0.68 -10.55 19.38
N ASP A 159 -1.62 -11.11 20.13
CA ASP A 159 -3.04 -11.02 19.82
C ASP A 159 -3.53 -9.60 20.06
N LEU A 160 -3.82 -8.89 18.97
CA LEU A 160 -4.39 -7.55 19.00
C LEU A 160 -5.84 -7.59 18.51
N ASP A 161 -6.74 -7.23 19.41
CA ASP A 161 -8.18 -7.34 19.22
C ASP A 161 -8.73 -6.30 18.26
N SER A 162 -7.94 -5.31 17.82
CA SER A 162 -8.38 -4.32 16.85
C SER A 162 -7.30 -3.91 15.83
N ARG A 163 -7.74 -3.49 14.63
CA ARG A 163 -6.84 -2.89 13.63
C ARG A 163 -6.21 -1.59 14.16
N GLN A 164 -6.97 -0.85 14.97
CA GLN A 164 -6.51 0.37 15.61
C GLN A 164 -5.42 0.08 16.65
N GLN A 165 -5.61 -0.91 17.53
CA GLN A 165 -4.58 -1.34 18.48
C GLN A 165 -3.30 -1.77 17.75
N ARG A 166 -3.43 -2.44 16.60
CA ARG A 166 -2.28 -2.77 15.75
C ARG A 166 -1.61 -1.54 15.15
N HIS A 167 -2.38 -0.51 14.81
CA HIS A 167 -1.84 0.74 14.30
C HIS A 167 -1.15 1.56 15.39
N GLU A 168 -1.76 1.65 16.57
CA GLU A 168 -1.22 2.33 17.76
C GLU A 168 0.06 1.65 18.23
N ALA A 169 0.05 0.33 18.42
CA ALA A 169 1.24 -0.42 18.80
C ALA A 169 2.37 -0.30 17.75
N MET A 170 2.03 -0.25 16.46
CA MET A 170 3.02 0.02 15.40
C MET A 170 3.53 1.47 15.44
N ARG A 171 2.70 2.42 15.86
CA ARG A 171 3.06 3.82 15.97
C ARG A 171 4.00 4.03 17.16
N GLU A 172 3.62 3.51 18.34
CA GLU A 172 4.45 3.52 19.55
C GLU A 172 5.81 2.90 19.27
N LEU A 173 5.84 1.71 18.67
CA LEU A 173 7.08 1.04 18.30
C LEU A 173 7.97 1.89 17.38
N ARG A 174 7.39 2.58 16.40
CA ARG A 174 8.14 3.48 15.51
C ARG A 174 8.67 4.72 16.23
N GLU A 175 7.93 5.23 17.21
CA GLU A 175 8.34 6.39 18.02
C GLU A 175 9.51 6.00 18.95
N GLU A 176 9.40 4.87 19.64
CA GLU A 176 10.46 4.31 20.50
C GLU A 176 11.75 4.05 19.69
N HIS A 177 11.65 3.40 18.54
CA HIS A 177 12.80 3.17 17.68
C HIS A 177 13.41 4.46 17.12
N HIS A 178 12.59 5.45 16.83
CA HIS A 178 13.10 6.75 16.39
C HIS A 178 13.89 7.43 17.50
N GLU A 179 13.39 7.39 18.74
CA GLU A 179 14.09 7.93 19.91
C GLU A 179 15.44 7.24 20.11
N ALA A 180 15.47 5.90 20.12
CA ALA A 180 16.71 5.12 20.24
C ALA A 180 17.74 5.44 19.13
N LEU A 181 17.27 5.61 17.89
CA LEU A 181 18.14 6.02 16.78
C LEU A 181 18.68 7.43 16.94
N SER A 182 17.89 8.37 17.49
CA SER A 182 18.28 9.77 17.68
C SER A 182 19.37 9.99 18.73
N GLU A 183 19.57 9.03 19.64
CA GLU A 183 20.69 9.05 20.59
C GLU A 183 22.04 8.74 19.90
N ILE A 184 22.01 7.97 18.81
CA ILE A 184 23.20 7.45 18.13
C ILE A 184 23.54 8.29 16.89
N LEU A 185 22.51 8.57 16.09
CA LEU A 185 22.56 9.18 14.77
C LEU A 185 22.00 10.61 14.81
N SER A 186 22.49 11.45 13.91
CA SER A 186 21.89 12.78 13.69
C SER A 186 20.57 12.69 12.90
N ASP A 187 19.70 13.69 13.07
CA ASP A 187 18.44 13.80 12.31
C ASP A 187 18.64 13.66 10.80
N ALA A 188 19.72 14.24 10.26
CA ALA A 188 20.06 14.15 8.84
C ALA A 188 20.33 12.70 8.39
N GLN A 189 21.02 11.91 9.22
CA GLN A 189 21.31 10.49 8.94
C GLN A 189 20.06 9.63 9.07
N ILE A 190 19.18 9.94 10.01
CA ILE A 190 17.88 9.26 10.18
C ILE A 190 16.99 9.50 8.96
N GLU A 191 16.92 10.74 8.45
CA GLU A 191 16.17 11.05 7.23
C GLU A 191 16.77 10.38 5.99
N GLU A 192 18.11 10.33 5.88
CA GLU A 192 18.77 9.62 4.78
C GLU A 192 18.45 8.12 4.80
N MET A 193 18.50 7.49 5.99
CA MET A 193 18.10 6.09 6.17
C MET A 193 16.64 5.87 5.77
N ARG A 194 15.73 6.74 6.21
CA ARG A 194 14.31 6.67 5.84
C ARG A 194 14.10 6.86 4.33
N ALA A 195 14.88 7.72 3.68
CA ALA A 195 14.81 7.93 2.24
C ALA A 195 15.21 6.66 1.47
N VAL A 196 16.27 5.97 1.90
CA VAL A 196 16.71 4.69 1.32
C VAL A 196 15.65 3.60 1.49
N MET A 197 15.01 3.54 2.67
CA MET A 197 13.94 2.56 2.93
C MET A 197 12.66 2.85 2.13
N SER A 198 12.31 4.12 1.93
CA SER A 198 11.06 4.54 1.27
C SER A 198 11.13 4.54 -0.27
N HIS A 199 12.32 4.67 -0.87
CA HIS A 199 12.49 4.69 -2.33
C HIS A 199 12.13 3.37 -3.03
N HIS A 200 11.93 2.28 -2.28
CA HIS A 200 11.57 0.98 -2.84
C HIS A 200 10.09 0.62 -2.70
N ALA A 201 9.27 1.48 -2.09
CA ALA A 201 7.81 1.29 -2.02
C ALA A 201 7.06 1.88 -3.23
N ARG A 202 7.77 2.26 -4.29
CA ARG A 202 7.24 2.84 -5.54
C ARG A 202 7.56 1.98 -6.75
#